data_AF-A0A947URC3-F1
#
_entry.id   AF-A0A947URC3-F1
#
_cell.length_a   1.000
_cell.length_b   1.000
_cell.length_c   1.000
_cell.angle_alpha   90.00
_cell.angle_beta   90.00
_cell.angle_gamma   90.00
#
_symmetry.space_group_name_H-M   'P 1'
#
loop_
_entity.id
_entity.type
_entity.pdbx_description
1 polymer ?
#
loop_
_entity_poly.entity_id
_entity_poly.type
_entity_poly.pdbx_seq_one_letter_code
_entity_poly.pdbx_strand_id
1 'polypeptide(L)'
;MVEKVRTLYPNVKKEISALLQLQLDVAKQEYEQAHSRSVAVRNLAIVATILGLGLLVWIGFTIIRAITRPLNDAVKLARAVAGGDLTQRFEVNSTNEIGQLMGALKDMNDSLVTVVGQISEATSLVKMSAGEIAAGNTDLSARTESQASSLEETASTMEEFTSTVKQNAESTHHASKLVSSTAEIAGQGGEVVGKVIVTMGSIKESSRKIADIIGVIDGIAFQTNILALNAAVEAARAGE
;
A
#
# COMPACT_ATOMS: atom_id res chain seq x y z
N MET A 1 -16.61 89.65 120.80
CA MET A 1 -16.21 89.25 119.43
C MET A 1 -15.66 87.83 119.35
N VAL A 2 -14.89 87.34 120.34
CA VAL A 2 -14.30 85.98 120.35
C VAL A 2 -15.34 84.84 120.38
N GLU A 3 -16.51 85.06 120.98
CA GLU A 3 -17.55 84.04 121.14
C GLU A 3 -18.34 83.73 119.85
N LYS A 4 -18.56 84.73 118.99
CA LYS A 4 -19.17 84.55 117.65
C LYS A 4 -18.26 83.81 116.66
N VAL A 5 -16.94 83.86 116.85
CA VAL A 5 -15.97 83.15 116.01
C VAL A 5 -15.90 81.67 116.42
N ARG A 6 -16.05 81.36 117.71
CA ARG A 6 -16.01 79.99 118.24
C ARG A 6 -17.23 79.15 117.81
N THR A 7 -18.39 79.76 117.58
CA THR A 7 -19.60 79.10 117.09
C THR A 7 -19.65 78.96 115.56
N LEU A 8 -18.93 79.81 114.81
CA LEU A 8 -18.83 79.72 113.35
C LEU A 8 -17.85 78.63 112.86
N TYR A 9 -16.76 78.41 113.59
CA TYR A 9 -15.70 77.44 113.25
C TYR A 9 -16.19 76.00 112.97
N PRO A 10 -17.08 75.39 113.80
CA PRO A 10 -17.60 74.05 113.51
C PRO A 10 -18.50 73.99 112.26
N ASN A 11 -19.25 75.06 111.97
CA ASN A 11 -20.11 75.13 110.79
C ASN A 11 -19.28 75.28 109.50
N VAL A 12 -18.26 76.15 109.51
CA VAL A 12 -17.32 76.31 108.39
C VAL A 12 -16.53 75.02 108.14
N LYS A 13 -16.06 74.35 109.20
CA LYS A 13 -15.39 73.04 109.07
C LYS A 13 -16.32 71.98 108.46
N LYS A 14 -17.59 71.96 108.85
CA LYS A 14 -18.61 71.05 108.31
C LYS A 14 -18.86 71.32 106.82
N GLU A 15 -19.03 72.57 106.43
CA GLU A 15 -19.22 72.96 105.03
C GLU A 15 -17.97 72.68 104.17
N ILE A 16 -16.77 72.96 104.67
CA ILE A 16 -15.52 72.61 103.97
C ILE A 16 -15.38 71.09 103.83
N SER A 17 -15.70 70.31 104.88
CA SER A 17 -15.68 68.84 104.78
C SER A 17 -16.74 68.30 103.83
N ALA A 18 -17.91 68.94 103.76
CA ALA A 18 -18.97 68.58 102.82
C ALA A 18 -18.60 68.94 101.37
N LEU A 19 -17.95 70.08 101.15
CA LEU A 19 -17.39 70.46 99.84
C LEU A 19 -16.26 69.52 99.42
N LEU A 20 -15.39 69.12 100.34
CA LEU A 20 -14.32 68.17 100.08
C LEU A 20 -14.86 66.77 99.74
N GLN A 21 -15.89 66.31 100.47
CA GLN A 21 -16.59 65.06 100.15
C GLN A 21 -17.28 65.14 98.79
N LEU A 22 -17.96 66.25 98.49
CA LEU A 22 -18.60 66.47 97.19
C LEU A 22 -17.58 66.46 96.04
N GLN A 23 -16.42 67.11 96.21
CA GLN A 23 -15.35 67.08 95.20
C GLN A 23 -14.78 65.67 95.03
N LEU A 24 -14.59 64.91 96.11
CA LEU A 24 -14.13 63.52 96.04
C LEU A 24 -15.15 62.60 95.37
N ASP A 25 -16.44 62.78 95.63
CA ASP A 25 -17.51 62.01 95.00
C ASP A 25 -17.64 62.32 93.51
N VAL A 26 -17.57 63.61 93.12
CA VAL A 26 -17.58 64.03 91.71
C VAL A 26 -16.32 63.53 90.99
N ALA A 27 -15.14 63.66 91.60
CA ALA A 27 -13.89 63.16 91.02
C ALA A 27 -13.91 61.64 90.84
N LYS A 28 -14.50 60.90 91.80
CA LYS A 28 -14.69 59.45 91.69
C LYS A 28 -15.67 59.10 90.57
N GLN A 29 -16.77 59.83 90.46
CA GLN A 29 -17.78 59.64 89.41
C GLN A 29 -17.21 59.92 88.02
N GLU A 30 -16.44 61.01 87.84
CA GLU A 30 -15.77 61.31 86.57
C GLU A 30 -14.71 60.25 86.23
N TYR A 31 -13.96 59.75 87.22
CA TYR A 31 -13.00 58.66 87.02
C TYR A 31 -13.68 57.36 86.59
N GLU A 32 -14.77 56.96 87.26
CA GLU A 32 -15.56 55.77 86.90
C GLU A 32 -16.21 55.91 85.50
N GLN A 33 -16.67 57.11 85.15
CA GLN A 33 -17.24 57.41 83.84
C GLN A 33 -16.18 57.44 82.72
N ALA A 34 -15.01 58.02 82.97
CA ALA A 34 -13.88 58.01 82.04
C ALA A 34 -13.32 56.58 81.85
N HIS A 35 -13.23 55.81 82.94
CA HIS A 35 -12.77 54.42 82.90
C HIS A 35 -13.74 53.53 82.11
N SER A 36 -15.04 53.59 82.39
CA SER A 36 -16.06 52.81 81.66
C SER A 36 -16.11 53.18 80.17
N ARG A 37 -16.01 54.47 79.83
CA ARG A 37 -15.93 54.93 78.44
C ARG A 37 -14.67 54.44 77.73
N SER A 38 -13.52 54.45 78.40
CA SER A 38 -12.26 53.94 77.83
C SER A 38 -12.32 52.43 77.59
N VAL A 39 -12.88 51.66 78.53
CA VAL A 39 -13.11 50.21 78.35
C VAL A 39 -14.07 49.93 77.20
N ALA A 40 -15.16 50.70 77.08
CA ALA A 40 -16.13 50.54 75.99
C ALA A 40 -15.49 50.79 74.62
N VAL A 41 -14.72 51.88 74.46
CA VAL A 41 -14.01 52.19 73.21
C VAL A 41 -12.97 51.11 72.87
N ARG A 42 -12.20 50.64 73.87
CA ARG A 42 -11.22 49.56 73.69
C ARG A 42 -11.88 48.27 73.22
N ASN A 43 -12.97 47.85 73.86
CA ASN A 43 -13.68 46.62 73.49
C ASN A 43 -14.29 46.72 72.09
N LEU A 44 -14.84 47.88 71.73
CA LEU A 44 -15.37 48.13 70.39
C LEU A 44 -14.26 48.06 69.33
N ALA A 45 -13.09 48.64 69.61
CA ALA A 45 -11.92 48.54 68.73
C ALA A 45 -11.45 47.10 68.54
N ILE A 46 -11.37 46.30 69.61
CA ILE A 46 -11.00 44.87 69.54
C ILE A 46 -11.99 44.08 68.67
N VAL A 47 -13.29 44.27 68.89
CA VAL A 47 -14.33 43.59 68.09
C VAL A 47 -14.23 43.99 66.62
N ALA A 48 -14.03 45.28 66.32
CA ALA A 48 -13.86 45.75 64.95
C ALA A 48 -12.61 45.13 64.29
N THR A 49 -11.49 45.02 65.00
CA THR A 49 -10.29 44.35 64.49
C THR A 49 -10.51 42.87 64.23
N ILE A 50 -11.16 42.16 65.16
CA ILE A 50 -11.47 40.73 64.99
C ILE A 50 -12.40 40.50 63.80
N LEU A 51 -13.45 41.32 63.65
CA LEU A 51 -14.35 41.23 62.51
C LEU A 51 -13.63 41.54 61.19
N GLY A 52 -12.75 42.56 61.18
CA GLY A 52 -11.93 42.88 60.02
C GLY A 52 -11.01 41.73 59.60
N LEU A 53 -10.32 41.11 60.57
CA LEU A 53 -9.49 39.93 60.31
C LEU A 53 -10.31 38.73 59.84
N GLY A 54 -11.48 38.50 60.44
CA GLY A 54 -12.41 37.44 60.03
C GLY A 54 -12.89 37.62 58.59
N LEU A 55 -13.23 38.86 58.19
CA LEU A 55 -13.60 39.21 56.82
C LEU A 55 -12.45 38.97 55.83
N LEU A 56 -11.22 39.34 56.18
CA LEU A 56 -10.04 39.09 55.33
C LEU A 56 -9.81 37.59 55.11
N VAL A 57 -9.90 36.78 56.16
CA VAL A 57 -9.76 35.32 56.05
C VAL A 57 -10.91 34.73 55.22
N TRP A 58 -12.13 35.20 55.42
CA TRP A 58 -13.30 34.75 54.67
C TRP A 58 -13.17 35.07 53.17
N ILE A 59 -12.81 36.31 52.81
CA ILE A 59 -12.59 36.72 51.41
C ILE A 59 -11.40 35.95 50.80
N GLY A 60 -10.30 35.79 51.53
CA GLY A 60 -9.15 35.02 51.05
C GLY A 60 -9.54 33.56 50.74
N PHE A 61 -10.30 32.94 51.63
CA PHE A 61 -10.78 31.57 51.43
C PHE A 61 -11.74 31.44 50.24
N THR A 62 -12.65 32.40 50.04
CA THR A 62 -13.58 32.40 48.90
C THR A 62 -12.85 32.61 47.57
N ILE A 63 -11.87 33.52 47.50
CA ILE A 63 -11.06 33.76 46.30
C ILE A 63 -10.24 32.51 45.93
N ILE A 64 -9.55 31.88 46.88
CA ILE A 64 -8.76 30.66 46.62
C ILE A 64 -9.66 29.55 46.07
N ARG A 65 -10.86 29.40 46.64
CA ARG A 65 -11.82 28.39 46.19
C ARG A 65 -12.43 28.72 44.82
N ALA A 66 -12.66 29.99 44.52
CA ALA A 66 -13.30 30.44 43.28
C ALA A 66 -12.32 30.55 42.09
N ILE A 67 -11.05 30.83 42.33
CA ILE A 67 -10.06 31.13 41.27
C ILE A 67 -8.92 30.10 41.24
N THR A 68 -8.24 29.88 42.37
CA THR A 68 -7.02 29.06 42.38
C THR A 68 -7.29 27.58 42.11
N ARG A 69 -8.40 27.02 42.63
CA ARG A 69 -8.74 25.62 42.39
C ARG A 69 -9.03 25.32 40.91
N PRO A 70 -9.95 26.01 40.22
CA PRO A 70 -10.20 25.72 38.80
C PRO A 70 -8.99 25.99 37.90
N LEU A 71 -8.16 26.99 38.20
CA LEU A 71 -6.92 27.23 37.45
C LEU A 71 -5.93 26.08 37.58
N ASN A 72 -5.79 25.49 38.77
CA ASN A 72 -4.95 24.31 38.94
C ASN A 72 -5.49 23.11 38.15
N ASP A 73 -6.80 22.95 38.06
CA ASP A 73 -7.40 21.88 37.26
C ASP A 73 -7.24 22.13 35.75
N ALA A 74 -7.32 23.39 35.31
CA ALA A 74 -6.96 23.79 33.94
C ALA A 74 -5.51 23.43 33.59
N VAL A 75 -4.56 23.72 34.49
CA VAL A 75 -3.14 23.36 34.31
C VAL A 75 -2.96 21.84 34.26
N LYS A 76 -3.67 21.07 35.10
CA LYS A 76 -3.62 19.60 35.04
C LYS A 76 -4.16 19.07 33.72
N LEU A 77 -5.29 19.58 33.24
CA LEU A 77 -5.85 19.21 31.93
C LEU A 77 -4.85 19.52 30.81
N ALA A 78 -4.29 20.73 30.78
CA ALA A 78 -3.31 21.10 29.78
C ALA A 78 -2.06 20.19 29.81
N ARG A 79 -1.59 19.82 31.00
CA ARG A 79 -0.47 18.88 31.16
C ARG A 79 -0.83 17.45 30.73
N ALA A 80 -2.05 16.98 31.02
CA ALA A 80 -2.54 15.69 30.56
C ALA A 80 -2.60 15.63 29.03
N VAL A 81 -3.19 16.66 28.41
CA VAL A 81 -3.23 16.83 26.94
C VAL A 81 -1.82 16.88 26.35
N ALA A 82 -0.91 17.65 26.94
CA ALA A 82 0.49 17.71 26.49
C ALA A 82 1.22 16.36 26.66
N GLY A 83 0.82 15.54 27.64
CA GLY A 83 1.29 14.17 27.82
C GLY A 83 0.59 13.13 26.95
N GLY A 84 -0.39 13.53 26.13
CA GLY A 84 -1.17 12.63 25.27
C GLY A 84 -2.32 11.90 25.97
N ASP A 85 -2.60 12.19 27.25
CA ASP A 85 -3.77 11.68 27.95
C ASP A 85 -4.99 12.55 27.66
N LEU A 86 -5.83 12.09 26.75
CA LEU A 86 -7.10 12.72 26.38
C LEU A 86 -8.31 12.05 27.05
N THR A 87 -8.11 11.18 28.04
CA THR A 87 -9.20 10.40 28.68
C THR A 87 -9.84 11.12 29.87
N GLN A 88 -9.23 12.22 30.30
CA GLN A 88 -9.64 12.99 31.46
C GLN A 88 -10.98 13.70 31.21
N ARG A 89 -11.95 13.48 32.11
CA ARG A 89 -13.26 14.12 32.05
C ARG A 89 -13.32 15.34 32.95
N PHE A 90 -13.75 16.47 32.39
CA PHE A 90 -13.92 17.72 33.13
C PHE A 90 -15.36 18.25 33.02
N GLU A 91 -15.90 18.66 34.16
CA GLU A 91 -17.20 19.33 34.26
C GLU A 91 -16.98 20.82 34.53
N VAL A 92 -17.59 21.65 33.69
CA VAL A 92 -17.53 23.10 33.80
C VAL A 92 -18.78 23.58 34.53
N ASN A 93 -18.62 23.88 35.82
CA ASN A 93 -19.74 24.26 36.71
C ASN A 93 -19.83 25.78 36.96
N SER A 94 -19.13 26.60 36.18
CA SER A 94 -19.08 28.07 36.34
C SER A 94 -19.33 28.78 35.02
N THR A 95 -19.95 29.96 35.08
CA THR A 95 -20.26 30.82 33.91
C THR A 95 -19.38 32.07 33.80
N ASN A 96 -18.45 32.27 34.75
CA ASN A 96 -17.47 33.35 34.70
C ASN A 96 -16.33 33.06 33.70
N GLU A 97 -15.37 33.97 33.60
CA GLU A 97 -14.21 33.89 32.69
C GLU A 97 -13.41 32.60 32.87
N ILE A 98 -13.30 32.12 34.11
CA ILE A 98 -12.63 30.85 34.42
C ILE A 98 -13.44 29.65 33.93
N GLY A 99 -14.76 29.73 34.03
CA GLY A 99 -15.68 28.76 33.43
C GLY A 99 -15.56 28.71 31.91
N GLN A 100 -15.52 29.88 31.25
CA GLN A 100 -15.33 29.97 29.79
C GLN A 100 -13.97 29.39 29.35
N LEU A 101 -12.88 29.70 30.08
CA LEU A 101 -11.56 29.10 29.84
C LEU A 101 -11.61 27.57 29.96
N MET A 102 -12.30 27.05 30.97
CA MET A 102 -12.42 25.61 31.16
C MET A 102 -13.27 24.94 30.09
N GLY A 103 -14.32 25.62 29.62
CA GLY A 103 -15.11 25.21 28.46
C GLY A 103 -14.25 25.11 27.20
N ALA A 104 -13.50 26.16 26.88
CA ALA A 104 -12.61 26.17 25.71
C ALA A 104 -11.54 25.06 25.77
N LEU A 105 -10.98 24.78 26.95
CA LEU A 105 -10.02 23.68 27.12
C LEU A 105 -10.67 22.30 26.96
N LYS A 106 -11.94 22.15 27.36
CA LYS A 106 -12.72 20.94 27.11
C LYS A 106 -12.99 20.75 25.62
N ASP A 107 -13.46 21.80 24.93
CA ASP A 107 -13.74 21.74 23.48
C ASP A 107 -12.46 21.40 22.69
N MET A 108 -11.32 21.94 23.11
CA MET A 108 -10.00 21.58 22.55
C MET A 108 -9.67 20.10 22.79
N ASN A 109 -9.89 19.57 23.99
CA ASN A 109 -9.66 18.15 24.30
C ASN A 109 -10.56 17.24 23.46
N ASP A 110 -11.86 17.53 23.38
CA ASP A 110 -12.84 16.75 22.61
C ASP A 110 -12.50 16.75 21.11
N SER A 111 -12.05 17.91 20.59
CA SER A 111 -11.57 18.03 19.21
C SER A 111 -10.31 17.18 18.97
N LEU A 112 -9.35 17.20 19.90
CA LEU A 112 -8.15 16.37 19.81
C LEU A 112 -8.47 14.88 19.88
N VAL A 113 -9.40 14.45 20.74
CA VAL A 113 -9.87 13.05 20.80
C VAL A 113 -10.42 12.62 19.44
N THR A 114 -11.24 13.46 18.83
CA THR A 114 -11.83 13.19 17.52
C THR A 114 -10.76 13.05 16.44
N VAL A 115 -9.82 13.99 16.36
CA VAL A 115 -8.73 13.97 15.38
C VAL A 115 -7.82 12.74 15.57
N VAL A 116 -7.43 12.44 16.80
CA VAL A 116 -6.60 11.25 17.10
C VAL A 116 -7.35 9.96 16.76
N GLY A 117 -8.65 9.89 17.04
CA GLY A 117 -9.52 8.77 16.64
C GLY A 117 -9.54 8.55 15.13
N GLN A 118 -9.75 9.63 14.36
CA GLN A 118 -9.71 9.59 12.89
C GLN A 118 -8.35 9.16 12.34
N ILE A 119 -7.25 9.65 12.93
CA ILE A 119 -5.88 9.24 12.56
C ILE A 119 -5.67 7.75 12.86
N SER A 120 -6.15 7.26 14.00
CA SER A 120 -6.04 5.85 14.38
C SER A 120 -6.82 4.95 13.40
N GLU A 121 -8.04 5.34 13.04
CA GLU A 121 -8.85 4.63 12.05
C GLU A 121 -8.17 4.61 10.67
N ALA A 122 -7.72 5.76 10.19
CA ALA A 122 -6.99 5.87 8.92
C ALA A 122 -5.71 5.01 8.91
N THR A 123 -4.97 4.99 10.03
CA THR A 123 -3.76 4.16 10.17
C THR A 123 -4.09 2.67 10.14
N SER A 124 -5.21 2.26 10.76
CA SER A 124 -5.70 0.88 10.69
C SER A 124 -6.07 0.48 9.26
N LEU A 125 -6.74 1.37 8.52
CA LEU A 125 -7.08 1.15 7.12
C LEU A 125 -5.83 1.03 6.25
N VAL A 126 -4.86 1.94 6.40
CA VAL A 126 -3.58 1.87 5.68
C VAL A 126 -2.84 0.57 5.98
N LYS A 127 -2.82 0.12 7.24
CA LYS A 127 -2.20 -1.17 7.61
C LYS A 127 -2.88 -2.35 6.92
N MET A 128 -4.21 -2.35 6.85
CA MET A 128 -4.98 -3.39 6.16
C MET A 128 -4.67 -3.40 4.66
N SER A 129 -4.75 -2.25 3.99
CA SER A 129 -4.43 -2.13 2.56
C SER A 129 -2.98 -2.49 2.24
N ALA A 130 -2.02 -2.13 3.10
CA ALA A 130 -0.63 -2.54 2.95
C ALA A 130 -0.47 -4.06 3.05
N GLY A 131 -1.22 -4.72 3.94
CA GLY A 131 -1.27 -6.18 4.03
C GLY A 131 -1.84 -6.85 2.78
N GLU A 132 -2.90 -6.29 2.22
CA GLU A 132 -3.49 -6.77 0.95
C GLU A 132 -2.52 -6.59 -0.23
N ILE A 133 -1.85 -5.44 -0.33
CA ILE A 133 -0.82 -5.20 -1.35
C ILE A 133 0.33 -6.20 -1.21
N ALA A 134 0.80 -6.45 0.02
CA ALA A 134 1.87 -7.41 0.25
C ALA A 134 1.48 -8.83 -0.19
N ALA A 135 0.29 -9.29 0.18
CA ALA A 135 -0.24 -10.58 -0.24
C ALA A 135 -0.40 -10.67 -1.78
N GLY A 136 -0.96 -9.61 -2.40
CA GLY A 136 -1.09 -9.53 -3.85
C GLY A 136 0.25 -9.51 -4.57
N ASN A 137 1.27 -8.87 -4.01
CA ASN A 137 2.62 -8.86 -4.58
C ASN A 137 3.28 -10.24 -4.49
N THR A 138 3.05 -11.01 -3.41
CA THR A 138 3.52 -12.39 -3.32
C THR A 138 2.86 -13.29 -4.36
N ASP A 139 1.54 -13.18 -4.55
CA ASP A 139 0.82 -13.93 -5.61
C ASP A 139 1.33 -13.57 -7.00
N LEU A 140 1.48 -12.27 -7.28
CA LEU A 140 2.00 -11.78 -8.56
C LEU A 140 3.41 -12.32 -8.81
N SER A 141 4.29 -12.27 -7.81
CA SER A 141 5.66 -12.80 -7.92
C SER A 141 5.67 -14.29 -8.26
N ALA A 142 4.83 -15.10 -7.59
CA ALA A 142 4.72 -16.53 -7.87
C ALA A 142 4.20 -16.79 -9.30
N ARG A 143 3.23 -16.00 -9.76
CA ARG A 143 2.74 -16.07 -11.15
C ARG A 143 3.79 -15.66 -12.16
N THR A 144 4.57 -14.62 -11.89
CA THR A 144 5.68 -14.19 -12.75
C THR A 144 6.77 -15.26 -12.82
N GLU A 145 7.09 -15.93 -11.71
CA GLU A 145 8.04 -17.04 -11.68
C GLU A 145 7.54 -18.24 -12.50
N SER A 146 6.27 -18.62 -12.34
CA SER A 146 5.65 -19.67 -13.16
C SER A 146 5.64 -19.30 -14.65
N GLN A 147 5.34 -18.04 -14.98
CA GLN A 147 5.33 -17.57 -16.36
C GLN A 147 6.73 -17.57 -16.97
N ALA A 148 7.76 -17.19 -16.20
CA ALA A 148 9.15 -17.27 -16.63
C ALA A 148 9.55 -18.72 -16.94
N SER A 149 9.17 -19.66 -16.08
CA SER A 149 9.42 -21.10 -16.31
C SER A 149 8.71 -21.62 -17.56
N SER A 150 7.45 -21.25 -17.80
CA SER A 150 6.74 -21.63 -19.04
C SER A 150 7.37 -21.02 -20.30
N LEU A 151 7.91 -19.79 -20.20
CA LEU A 151 8.64 -19.16 -21.30
C LEU A 151 9.97 -19.87 -21.58
N GLU A 152 10.67 -20.34 -20.55
CA GLU A 152 11.90 -21.12 -20.69
C GLU A 152 11.63 -22.48 -21.37
N GLU A 153 10.56 -23.18 -20.99
CA GLU A 153 10.12 -24.41 -21.65
C GLU A 153 9.71 -24.15 -23.12
N THR A 154 9.01 -23.04 -23.38
CA THR A 154 8.66 -22.61 -24.74
C THR A 154 9.91 -22.33 -25.57
N ALA A 155 10.90 -21.64 -25.00
CA ALA A 155 12.16 -21.35 -25.69
C ALA A 155 12.93 -22.63 -26.02
N SER A 156 13.04 -23.57 -25.07
CA SER A 156 13.65 -24.88 -25.30
C SER A 156 12.92 -25.67 -26.39
N THR A 157 11.58 -25.65 -26.39
CA THR A 157 10.78 -26.31 -27.43
C THR A 157 11.01 -25.67 -28.80
N MET A 158 11.18 -24.34 -28.85
CA MET A 158 11.50 -23.63 -30.09
C MET A 158 12.90 -23.94 -30.62
N GLU A 159 13.88 -24.21 -29.74
CA GLU A 159 15.21 -24.69 -30.14
C GLU A 159 15.13 -26.09 -30.77
N GLU A 160 14.41 -27.02 -30.14
CA GLU A 160 14.18 -28.37 -30.67
C GLU A 160 13.42 -28.33 -32.01
N PHE A 161 12.39 -27.48 -32.10
CA PHE A 161 11.65 -27.26 -33.33
C PHE A 161 12.55 -26.71 -34.44
N THR A 162 13.40 -25.73 -34.13
CA THR A 162 14.35 -25.15 -35.09
C THR A 162 15.35 -26.21 -35.57
N SER A 163 15.85 -27.06 -34.67
CA SER A 163 16.72 -28.19 -35.03
C SER A 163 16.04 -29.16 -35.99
N THR A 164 14.78 -29.52 -35.70
CA THR A 164 13.97 -30.40 -36.55
C THR A 164 13.71 -29.79 -37.92
N VAL A 165 13.40 -28.49 -37.99
CA VAL A 165 13.21 -27.76 -39.27
C VAL A 165 14.50 -27.77 -40.09
N LYS A 166 15.66 -27.55 -39.46
CA LYS A 166 16.97 -27.62 -40.13
C LYS A 166 17.24 -29.02 -40.69
N GLN A 167 16.97 -30.06 -39.91
CA GLN A 167 17.12 -31.46 -40.34
C GLN A 167 16.18 -31.80 -41.51
N ASN A 168 14.94 -31.31 -41.49
CA ASN A 168 13.99 -31.49 -42.59
C ASN A 168 14.45 -30.78 -43.88
N ALA A 169 14.99 -29.57 -43.76
CA ALA A 169 15.54 -28.83 -44.89
C ALA A 169 16.74 -29.59 -45.52
N GLU A 170 17.66 -30.10 -44.69
CA GLU A 170 18.79 -30.90 -45.14
C GLU A 170 18.33 -32.21 -45.82
N SER A 171 17.39 -32.92 -45.21
CA SER A 171 16.78 -34.14 -45.77
C SER A 171 16.13 -33.88 -47.13
N THR A 172 15.42 -32.76 -47.27
CA THR A 172 14.81 -32.33 -48.53
C THR A 172 15.87 -32.04 -49.59
N HIS A 173 16.98 -31.40 -49.19
CA HIS A 173 18.11 -31.14 -50.09
C HIS A 173 18.78 -32.45 -50.56
N HIS A 174 18.97 -33.42 -49.66
CA HIS A 174 19.47 -34.76 -49.99
C HIS A 174 18.52 -35.49 -50.95
N ALA A 175 17.22 -35.48 -50.67
CA ALA A 175 16.21 -36.08 -51.54
C ALA A 175 16.22 -35.44 -52.94
N SER A 176 16.32 -34.11 -53.03
CA SER A 176 16.43 -33.39 -54.31
C SER A 176 17.66 -33.83 -55.12
N LYS A 177 18.83 -33.98 -54.48
CA LYS A 177 20.04 -34.50 -55.14
C LYS A 177 19.85 -35.94 -55.65
N LEU A 178 19.26 -36.82 -54.84
CA LEU A 178 18.94 -38.20 -55.22
C LEU A 178 18.00 -38.25 -56.42
N VAL A 179 16.96 -37.42 -56.44
CA VAL A 179 16.02 -37.32 -57.58
C VAL A 179 16.73 -36.81 -58.83
N SER A 180 17.59 -35.80 -58.73
CA SER A 180 18.38 -35.29 -59.86
C SER A 180 19.30 -36.37 -60.45
N SER A 181 20.00 -37.12 -59.60
CA SER A 181 20.87 -38.22 -60.04
C SER A 181 20.05 -39.35 -60.67
N THR A 182 18.89 -39.68 -60.12
CA THR A 182 17.99 -40.69 -60.69
C THR A 182 17.47 -40.27 -62.06
N ALA A 183 17.11 -38.99 -62.23
CA ALA A 183 16.69 -38.44 -63.52
C ALA A 183 17.81 -38.50 -64.56
N GLU A 184 19.05 -38.23 -64.17
CA GLU A 184 20.23 -38.37 -65.04
C GLU A 184 20.44 -39.83 -65.49
N ILE A 185 20.39 -40.78 -64.56
CA ILE A 185 20.51 -42.22 -64.86
C ILE A 185 19.36 -42.67 -65.78
N ALA A 186 18.13 -42.24 -65.52
CA ALA A 186 16.98 -42.53 -66.38
C ALA A 186 17.17 -41.94 -67.79
N GLY A 187 17.75 -40.75 -67.91
CA GLY A 187 18.12 -40.13 -69.19
C GLY A 187 19.14 -40.95 -69.97
N GLN A 188 20.22 -41.42 -69.31
CA GLN A 188 21.22 -42.31 -69.92
C GLN A 188 20.59 -43.65 -70.34
N GLY A 189 19.72 -44.23 -69.50
CA GLY A 189 18.96 -45.43 -69.83
C GLY A 189 18.07 -45.23 -71.07
N GLY A 190 17.43 -44.08 -71.18
CA GLY A 190 16.66 -43.68 -72.38
C GLY A 190 17.52 -43.64 -73.65
N GLU A 191 18.76 -43.14 -73.57
CA GLU A 191 19.69 -43.13 -74.70
C GLU A 191 20.08 -44.56 -75.13
N VAL A 192 20.34 -45.44 -74.16
CA VAL A 192 20.65 -46.87 -74.43
C VAL A 192 19.47 -47.57 -75.10
N VAL A 193 18.24 -47.38 -74.60
CA VAL A 193 17.03 -47.92 -75.23
C VAL A 193 16.86 -47.35 -76.64
N GLY A 194 17.15 -46.06 -76.85
CA GLY A 194 17.17 -45.44 -78.16
C GLY A 194 18.13 -46.13 -79.13
N LYS A 195 19.36 -46.44 -78.69
CA LYS A 195 20.34 -47.20 -79.49
C LYS A 195 19.81 -48.60 -79.84
N VAL A 196 19.19 -49.30 -78.88
CA VAL A 196 18.59 -50.62 -79.13
C VAL A 196 17.49 -50.54 -80.19
N ILE A 197 16.61 -49.53 -80.14
CA ILE A 197 15.56 -49.33 -81.15
C ILE A 197 16.15 -49.13 -82.55
N VAL A 198 17.21 -48.31 -82.67
CA VAL A 198 17.91 -48.09 -83.96
C VAL A 198 18.49 -49.41 -84.48
N THR A 199 19.19 -50.17 -83.64
CA THR A 199 19.74 -51.48 -84.01
C THR A 199 18.65 -52.45 -84.45
N MET A 200 17.52 -52.51 -83.74
CA MET A 200 16.38 -53.35 -84.12
C MET A 200 15.76 -52.93 -85.45
N GLY A 201 15.77 -51.62 -85.76
CA GLY A 201 15.43 -51.08 -87.08
C GLY A 201 16.37 -51.60 -88.18
N SER A 202 17.69 -51.53 -87.96
CA SER A 202 18.69 -52.05 -88.91
C SER A 202 18.61 -53.56 -89.10
N ILE A 203 18.31 -54.32 -88.04
CA ILE A 203 18.05 -55.77 -88.11
C ILE A 203 16.81 -56.03 -88.97
N LYS A 204 15.71 -55.30 -88.74
CA LYS A 204 14.49 -55.44 -89.54
C LYS A 204 14.74 -55.16 -91.03
N GLU A 205 15.53 -54.14 -91.35
CA GLU A 205 15.89 -53.83 -92.74
C GLU A 205 16.80 -54.88 -93.37
N SER A 206 17.78 -55.39 -92.62
CA SER A 206 18.66 -56.49 -93.07
C SER A 206 17.87 -57.77 -93.32
N SER A 207 16.94 -58.13 -92.43
CA SER A 207 16.03 -59.27 -92.61
C SER A 207 15.14 -59.12 -93.84
N ARG A 208 14.72 -57.89 -94.17
CA ARG A 208 13.96 -57.61 -95.39
C ARG A 208 14.81 -57.82 -96.65
N LYS A 209 16.05 -57.33 -96.67
CA LYS A 209 16.99 -57.61 -97.77
C LYS A 209 17.27 -59.10 -97.94
N ILE A 210 17.42 -59.85 -96.84
CA ILE A 210 17.56 -61.31 -96.89
C ILE A 210 16.32 -61.94 -97.52
N ALA A 211 15.12 -61.52 -97.11
CA ALA A 211 13.87 -62.02 -97.70
C ALA A 211 13.78 -61.71 -99.21
N ASP A 212 14.18 -60.50 -99.63
CA ASP A 212 14.22 -60.11 -101.04
C ASP A 212 15.23 -60.99 -101.84
N ILE A 213 16.42 -61.25 -101.27
CA ILE A 213 17.42 -62.14 -101.87
C ILE A 213 16.92 -63.58 -101.95
N ILE A 214 16.28 -64.09 -100.89
CA ILE A 214 15.67 -65.43 -100.91
C ILE A 214 14.61 -65.49 -102.01
N GLY A 215 13.81 -64.44 -102.20
CA GLY A 215 12.88 -64.34 -103.32
C GLY A 215 13.56 -64.42 -104.69
N VAL A 216 14.71 -63.77 -104.86
CA VAL A 216 15.53 -63.90 -106.09
C VAL A 216 16.11 -65.31 -106.25
N ILE A 217 16.62 -65.90 -105.17
CA ILE A 217 17.16 -67.27 -105.17
C ILE A 217 16.07 -68.27 -105.53
N ASP A 218 14.86 -68.13 -104.99
CA ASP A 218 13.71 -68.96 -105.32
C ASP A 218 13.35 -68.82 -106.81
N GLY A 219 13.42 -67.60 -107.35
CA GLY A 219 13.32 -67.35 -108.80
C GLY A 219 14.41 -68.04 -109.63
N ILE A 220 15.68 -67.99 -109.20
CA ILE A 220 16.80 -68.67 -109.87
C ILE A 220 16.65 -70.20 -109.77
N ALA A 221 16.23 -70.71 -108.62
CA ALA A 221 15.98 -72.13 -108.40
C ALA A 221 14.88 -72.63 -109.34
N PHE A 222 13.80 -71.87 -109.51
CA PHE A 222 12.75 -72.19 -110.48
C PHE A 222 13.28 -72.17 -111.92
N GLN A 223 14.04 -71.14 -112.31
CA GLN A 223 14.66 -71.08 -113.65
C GLN A 223 15.65 -72.24 -113.88
N THR A 224 16.46 -72.60 -112.88
CA THR A 224 17.42 -73.71 -112.94
C THR A 224 16.68 -75.04 -113.05
N ASN A 225 15.58 -75.20 -112.33
CA ASN A 225 14.71 -76.37 -112.43
C ASN A 225 14.11 -76.50 -113.85
N ILE A 226 13.65 -75.40 -114.45
CA ILE A 226 13.19 -75.38 -115.86
C ILE A 226 14.33 -75.68 -116.83
N LEU A 227 15.52 -75.11 -116.62
CA LEU A 227 16.68 -75.33 -117.48
C LEU A 227 17.17 -76.79 -117.42
N ALA A 228 17.24 -77.36 -116.22
CA ALA A 228 17.58 -78.76 -115.99
C ALA A 228 16.55 -79.70 -116.63
N LEU A 229 15.26 -79.35 -116.54
CA LEU A 229 14.20 -80.10 -117.22
C LEU A 229 14.38 -80.03 -118.75
N ASN A 230 14.61 -78.84 -119.32
CA ASN A 230 14.87 -78.69 -120.76
C ASN A 230 16.13 -79.42 -121.21
N ALA A 231 17.21 -79.39 -120.43
CA ALA A 231 18.44 -80.11 -120.73
C ALA A 231 18.25 -81.64 -120.65
N ALA A 232 17.48 -82.13 -119.67
CA ALA A 232 17.11 -83.55 -119.60
C ALA A 232 16.27 -84.00 -120.81
N VAL A 233 15.35 -83.13 -121.28
CA VAL A 233 14.58 -83.36 -122.51
C VAL A 233 15.48 -83.37 -123.75
N GLU A 234 16.40 -82.40 -123.89
CA GLU A 234 17.28 -82.32 -125.07
C GLU A 234 18.38 -83.40 -125.07
N ALA A 235 18.87 -83.83 -123.89
CA ALA A 235 19.76 -84.98 -123.76
C ALA A 235 19.07 -86.29 -124.14
N ALA A 236 17.78 -86.44 -123.80
CA ALA A 236 16.96 -87.55 -124.29
C ALA A 236 16.76 -87.48 -125.82
N ARG A 237 16.86 -86.28 -126.41
CA ARG A 237 16.64 -86.03 -127.84
C ARG A 237 17.89 -86.20 -128.71
N ALA A 238 19.09 -85.89 -128.20
CA ALA A 238 20.37 -86.07 -128.89
C ALA A 238 20.91 -87.51 -128.82
N GLY A 239 20.23 -88.38 -128.05
CA GLY A 239 20.50 -89.82 -127.98
C GLY A 239 19.75 -90.66 -129.02
N GLU A 240 19.01 -90.02 -129.95
CA GLU A 240 18.33 -90.65 -131.10
C GLU A 240 19.01 -90.31 -132.44
#